data_AF-A0A1F8V3J2-F1
#
_entry.id   AF-A0A1F8V3J2-F1
#
_cell.length_a   1.000
_cell.length_b   1.000
_cell.length_c   1.000
_cell.angle_alpha   90.00
_cell.angle_beta   90.00
_cell.angle_gamma   90.00
#
_symmetry.space_group_name_H-M   'P 1'
#
loop_
_entity.id
_entity.type
_entity.pdbx_description
1 polymer ?
#
loop_
_entity_poly.entity_id
_entity_poly.type
_entity_poly.pdbx_seq_one_letter_code
_entity_poly.pdbx_strand_id
1 'polypeptide(L)'
;MMPPYNGLNGLLIELKNRCLKRGYTHEINLSLGSTDLVFNVYFKNEIGGFHIGYNLRKYWQFSFGTINGIGEKAMLEDFDNLDDGMKRHFINICKPCSGCLICTKGGKNKIFTVPVNYDSKEYKLCPSYPRHAWETIDCGLIDTLFKYHDLQIKYNEHK
;
A
#
# COMPACT_ATOMS: atom_id res chain seq x y z
N MET A 1 20.44 18.90 -16.98
CA MET A 1 19.70 19.81 -16.08
C MET A 1 18.80 18.91 -15.23
N MET A 2 19.20 18.59 -13.99
CA MET A 2 18.38 17.77 -13.08
C MET A 2 17.22 18.63 -12.55
N PRO A 3 15.99 18.10 -12.42
CA PRO A 3 14.88 18.86 -11.87
C PRO A 3 15.18 19.23 -10.41
N PRO A 4 14.63 20.34 -9.89
CA PRO A 4 14.82 20.74 -8.50
C PRO A 4 14.26 19.64 -7.60
N TYR A 5 15.12 19.07 -6.76
CA TYR A 5 14.73 18.17 -5.69
C TYR A 5 13.81 18.96 -4.75
N ASN A 6 12.50 18.82 -4.89
CA ASN A 6 11.59 19.08 -3.78
C ASN A 6 11.93 18.04 -2.73
N GLY A 7 12.85 18.38 -1.83
CA GLY A 7 13.31 17.48 -0.79
C GLY A 7 12.13 16.97 0.04
N LEU A 8 12.36 15.87 0.77
CA LEU A 8 11.34 15.32 1.66
C LEU A 8 10.98 16.30 2.79
N ASN A 9 11.61 17.49 2.94
CA ASN A 9 11.18 18.59 3.81
C ASN A 9 10.73 18.19 5.23
N GLY A 10 11.41 17.21 5.85
CA GLY A 10 11.04 16.70 7.17
C GLY A 10 9.89 15.68 7.20
N LEU A 11 9.30 15.33 6.06
CA LEU A 11 8.18 14.41 5.91
C LEU A 11 8.42 13.03 6.54
N LEU A 12 9.64 12.49 6.43
CA LEU A 12 9.96 11.20 7.08
C LEU A 12 9.99 11.31 8.61
N ILE A 13 10.41 12.47 9.14
CA ILE A 13 10.38 12.75 10.58
C ILE A 13 8.92 12.91 11.02
N GLU A 14 8.10 13.61 10.24
CA GLU A 14 6.67 13.75 10.50
C GLU A 14 5.97 12.38 10.49
N LEU A 15 6.20 11.56 9.46
CA LEU A 15 5.68 10.19 9.37
C LEU A 15 6.06 9.37 10.60
N LYS A 16 7.35 9.36 10.96
CA LYS A 16 7.84 8.68 12.18
C LYS A 16 7.08 9.14 13.42
N ASN A 17 6.99 10.45 13.65
CA ASN A 17 6.34 11.01 14.83
C ASN A 17 4.85 10.66 14.88
N ARG A 18 4.15 10.70 13.74
CA ARG A 18 2.75 10.31 13.62
C ARG A 18 2.53 8.82 13.88
N CYS A 19 3.39 7.96 13.32
CA CYS A 19 3.37 6.52 13.57
C CYS A 19 3.54 6.22 15.07
N LEU A 20 4.57 6.78 15.71
CA LEU A 20 4.84 6.56 17.14
C LEU A 20 3.69 7.07 18.02
N LYS A 21 3.12 8.25 17.70
CA LYS A 21 1.95 8.79 18.43
C LYS A 21 0.71 7.89 18.31
N ARG A 22 0.56 7.18 17.18
CA ARG A 22 -0.51 6.20 16.94
C ARG A 22 -0.19 4.80 17.47
N GLY A 23 0.92 4.62 18.19
CA GLY A 23 1.29 3.34 18.79
C GLY A 23 1.93 2.34 17.81
N TYR A 24 2.37 2.77 16.63
CA TYR A 24 3.10 1.90 15.72
C TYR A 24 4.47 1.57 16.33
N THR A 25 4.90 0.32 16.15
CA THR A 25 6.28 -0.11 16.46
C THR A 25 7.21 0.28 15.31
N HIS A 26 8.47 0.56 15.63
CA HIS A 26 9.47 0.97 14.66
C HIS A 26 10.59 -0.07 14.60
N GLU A 27 10.87 -0.59 13.40
CA GLU A 27 11.86 -1.62 13.14
C GLU A 27 12.76 -1.20 11.97
N ILE A 28 14.06 -1.45 12.10
CA ILE A 28 15.04 -1.19 11.05
C ILE A 28 15.78 -2.49 10.76
N ASN A 29 15.73 -2.92 9.50
CA ASN A 29 16.41 -4.11 9.02
C ASN A 29 17.49 -3.71 8.03
N LEU A 30 18.73 -4.05 8.37
CA LEU A 30 19.89 -3.90 7.51
C LEU A 30 20.33 -5.28 7.02
N SER A 31 20.52 -5.44 5.72
CA SER A 31 21.02 -6.67 5.13
C SER A 31 22.24 -6.37 4.26
N LEU A 32 23.32 -7.10 4.52
CA LEU A 32 24.56 -7.07 3.77
C LEU A 32 24.66 -8.38 2.99
N GLY A 33 24.59 -8.32 1.67
CA GLY A 33 24.95 -9.44 0.81
C GLY A 33 26.34 -9.26 0.25
N SER A 34 26.83 -10.30 -0.43
CA SER A 34 28.16 -10.29 -1.08
C SER A 34 28.34 -9.15 -2.08
N THR A 35 27.23 -8.58 -2.56
CA THR A 35 27.24 -7.60 -3.65
C THR A 35 26.10 -6.57 -3.53
N ASP A 36 25.44 -6.48 -2.38
CA ASP A 36 24.37 -5.52 -2.11
C ASP A 36 24.25 -5.08 -0.65
N LEU A 37 23.67 -3.89 -0.50
CA LEU A 37 23.25 -3.30 0.76
C LEU A 37 21.76 -2.99 0.64
N VAL A 38 20.97 -3.58 1.53
CA VAL A 38 19.53 -3.33 1.61
C VAL A 38 19.19 -2.78 2.99
N PHE A 39 18.42 -1.71 3.00
CA PHE A 39 17.94 -1.07 4.22
C PHE A 39 16.41 -1.00 4.16
N ASN A 40 15.75 -1.45 5.21
CA ASN A 40 14.30 -1.35 5.33
C ASN A 40 13.95 -0.74 6.68
N VAL A 41 13.07 0.25 6.67
CA VAL A 41 12.41 0.79 7.86
C VAL A 41 10.95 0.39 7.80
N TYR A 42 10.46 -0.15 8.89
CA TYR A 42 9.07 -0.50 9.06
C TYR A 42 8.47 0.29 10.21
N PHE A 43 7.28 0.84 9.98
CA PHE A 43 6.39 1.26 11.05
C PHE A 43 5.20 0.32 11.05
N LYS A 44 5.10 -0.56 12.03
CA LYS A 44 4.08 -1.62 12.07
C LYS A 44 3.00 -1.30 13.08
N ASN A 45 1.74 -1.40 12.68
CA ASN A 45 0.62 -1.52 13.61
C ASN A 45 0.25 -3.01 13.76
N GLU A 46 -0.91 -3.30 14.35
CA GLU A 46 -1.35 -4.68 14.58
C GLU A 46 -1.47 -5.52 13.29
N ILE A 47 -1.81 -4.90 12.15
CA ILE A 47 -2.20 -5.62 10.93
C ILE A 47 -1.29 -5.32 9.74
N GLY A 48 -0.83 -4.08 9.63
CA GLY A 48 -0.04 -3.60 8.50
C GLY A 48 0.91 -2.49 8.93
N GLY A 49 0.95 -1.43 8.13
CA GLY A 49 1.77 -0.27 8.40
C GLY A 49 2.68 0.12 7.24
N PHE A 50 3.64 1.00 7.50
CA PHE A 50 4.49 1.61 6.49
C PHE A 50 5.79 0.83 6.26
N HIS A 51 6.24 0.84 5.02
CA HIS A 51 7.56 0.37 4.60
C HIS A 51 8.32 1.50 3.91
N ILE A 52 9.59 1.67 4.27
CA ILE A 52 10.56 2.49 3.55
C ILE A 52 11.75 1.61 3.23
N GLY A 53 11.97 1.32 1.96
CA GLY A 53 13.05 0.49 1.47
C GLY A 53 14.12 1.31 0.77
N TYR A 54 15.36 0.87 0.89
CA TYR A 54 16.46 1.24 0.03
C TYR A 54 17.17 -0.02 -0.47
N ASN A 55 17.39 -0.11 -1.78
CA ASN A 55 18.13 -1.20 -2.42
C ASN A 55 18.97 -0.64 -3.57
N LEU A 56 20.30 -0.70 -3.41
CA LEU A 56 21.26 -0.16 -4.38
C LEU A 56 21.12 -0.74 -5.80
N ARG A 57 20.63 -1.99 -5.92
CA ARG A 57 20.54 -2.72 -7.18
C ARG A 57 19.26 -2.45 -7.97
N LYS A 58 18.27 -1.82 -7.35
CA LYS A 58 17.01 -1.49 -8.02
C LYS A 58 17.18 -0.20 -8.81
N TYR A 59 16.53 -0.13 -9.98
CA TYR A 59 16.47 1.09 -10.78
C TYR A 59 15.92 2.26 -9.92
N TRP A 60 14.83 1.99 -9.21
CA TRP A 60 14.34 2.84 -8.13
C TRP A 60 14.94 2.37 -6.82
N GLN A 61 15.95 3.10 -6.36
CA GLN A 61 16.69 2.72 -5.17
C GLN A 61 15.85 2.84 -3.91
N PHE A 62 14.96 3.83 -3.83
CA PHE A 62 14.02 3.99 -2.72
C PHE A 62 12.63 3.45 -3.07
N SER A 63 11.97 2.88 -2.07
CA SER A 63 10.56 2.52 -2.12
C SER A 63 9.84 2.96 -0.86
N PHE A 64 8.64 3.50 -1.00
CA PHE A 64 7.76 3.86 0.10
C PHE A 64 6.45 3.11 -0.06
N GLY A 65 5.83 2.65 1.03
CA GLY A 65 4.67 1.78 0.84
C GLY A 65 3.96 1.32 2.08
N THR A 66 3.01 0.42 1.84
CA THR A 66 2.37 -0.37 2.89
C THR A 66 2.94 -1.78 2.91
N ILE A 67 3.00 -2.39 4.09
CA ILE A 67 3.62 -3.71 4.30
C ILE A 67 2.79 -4.84 3.67
N ASN A 68 1.47 -4.73 3.65
CA ASN A 68 0.58 -5.76 3.13
C ASN A 68 -0.80 -5.21 2.72
N GLY A 69 -1.60 -6.09 2.11
CA GLY A 69 -2.98 -5.87 1.65
C GLY A 69 -4.05 -6.57 2.49
N ILE A 70 -3.80 -6.81 3.79
CA ILE A 70 -4.81 -7.47 4.64
C ILE A 70 -6.07 -6.60 4.70
N GLY A 71 -7.24 -7.22 4.55
CA GLY A 71 -8.54 -6.54 4.57
C GLY A 71 -9.01 -6.00 3.20
N GLU A 72 -8.14 -5.87 2.20
CA GLU A 72 -8.49 -5.26 0.90
C GLU A 72 -9.64 -5.93 0.18
N LYS A 73 -9.71 -7.26 0.23
CA LYS A 73 -10.81 -8.00 -0.40
C LYS A 73 -12.15 -7.55 0.16
N ALA A 74 -12.26 -7.44 1.49
CA ALA A 74 -13.48 -7.04 2.16
C ALA A 74 -13.79 -5.56 1.93
N MET A 75 -12.77 -4.69 1.97
CA MET A 75 -12.94 -3.27 1.62
C MET A 75 -13.42 -3.09 0.19
N LEU A 76 -12.91 -3.89 -0.74
CA LEU A 76 -13.30 -3.83 -2.15
C LEU A 76 -14.72 -4.37 -2.34
N GLU A 77 -15.12 -5.42 -1.62
CA GLU A 77 -16.51 -5.90 -1.60
C GLU A 77 -17.47 -4.84 -1.01
N ASP A 78 -16.97 -3.94 -0.16
CA ASP A 78 -17.71 -2.83 0.46
C ASP A 78 -17.41 -1.45 -0.16
N PHE A 79 -16.95 -1.43 -1.42
CA PHE A 79 -16.41 -0.24 -2.08
C PHE A 79 -17.34 0.98 -2.04
N ASP A 80 -18.65 0.77 -2.22
CA ASP A 80 -19.63 1.86 -2.27
C ASP A 80 -19.77 2.62 -0.93
N ASN A 81 -19.44 1.97 0.18
CA ASN A 81 -19.47 2.55 1.52
C ASN A 81 -18.14 3.19 1.95
N LEU A 82 -17.08 3.06 1.14
CA LEU A 82 -15.81 3.76 1.37
C LEU A 82 -15.96 5.26 1.08
N ASP A 83 -15.16 6.09 1.76
CA ASP A 83 -15.05 7.50 1.42
C ASP A 83 -14.37 7.69 0.04
N ASP A 84 -14.63 8.83 -0.60
CA ASP A 84 -14.15 9.11 -1.96
C ASP A 84 -12.63 9.04 -2.10
N GLY A 85 -11.88 9.38 -1.04
CA GLY A 85 -10.43 9.27 -1.02
C GLY A 85 -9.97 7.81 -1.09
N MET A 86 -10.64 6.93 -0.34
CA MET A 86 -10.37 5.49 -0.37
C MET A 86 -10.84 4.82 -1.66
N LYS A 87 -12.02 5.19 -2.18
CA LYS A 87 -12.47 4.76 -3.51
C LYS A 87 -11.43 5.07 -4.57
N ARG A 88 -10.94 6.31 -4.61
CA ARG A 88 -9.86 6.74 -5.51
C ARG A 88 -8.58 5.97 -5.28
N HIS A 89 -8.22 5.71 -4.03
CA HIS A 89 -7.03 4.92 -3.69
C HIS A 89 -7.13 3.50 -4.29
N PHE A 90 -8.25 2.80 -4.09
CA PHE A 90 -8.50 1.47 -4.65
C PHE A 90 -8.46 1.46 -6.19
N ILE A 91 -9.03 2.47 -6.85
CA ILE A 91 -8.94 2.64 -8.31
C ILE A 91 -7.48 2.77 -8.77
N ASN A 92 -6.62 3.42 -7.97
CA ASN A 92 -5.21 3.63 -8.30
C ASN A 92 -4.31 2.42 -7.99
N ILE A 93 -4.61 1.66 -6.94
CA ILE A 93 -3.77 0.53 -6.52
C ILE A 93 -4.22 -0.80 -7.14
N CYS A 94 -5.51 -1.03 -7.33
CA CYS A 94 -6.02 -2.26 -7.91
C CYS A 94 -6.01 -2.18 -9.44
N LYS A 95 -5.51 -3.24 -10.08
CA LYS A 95 -5.56 -3.36 -11.53
C LYS A 95 -6.90 -3.96 -11.97
N PRO A 96 -7.36 -3.62 -13.19
CA PRO A 96 -8.39 -4.41 -13.86
C PRO A 96 -7.98 -5.88 -13.94
N CYS A 97 -8.92 -6.80 -13.75
CA CYS A 97 -8.64 -8.22 -13.84
C CYS A 97 -8.19 -8.63 -15.25
N SER A 98 -7.04 -9.30 -15.33
CA SER A 98 -6.48 -9.85 -16.58
C SER A 98 -6.70 -11.35 -16.75
N GLY A 99 -7.39 -12.01 -15.81
CA GLY A 99 -7.63 -13.45 -15.88
C GLY A 99 -6.41 -14.32 -15.52
N CYS A 100 -5.45 -13.82 -14.74
CA CYS A 100 -4.22 -14.55 -14.34
C CYS A 100 -4.43 -15.81 -13.46
N LEU A 101 -5.67 -16.09 -13.05
CA LEU A 101 -6.10 -17.25 -12.26
C LEU A 101 -5.50 -17.40 -10.84
N ILE A 102 -4.71 -16.46 -10.32
CA ILE A 102 -4.10 -16.59 -8.98
C ILE A 102 -5.14 -16.71 -7.86
N CYS A 103 -6.23 -15.94 -7.95
CA CYS A 103 -7.33 -16.01 -6.99
C CYS A 103 -8.07 -17.36 -6.99
N THR A 104 -7.90 -18.18 -8.03
CA THR A 104 -8.61 -19.46 -8.19
C THR A 104 -8.00 -20.61 -7.39
N LYS A 105 -6.81 -20.43 -6.79
CA LYS A 105 -6.06 -21.50 -6.08
C LYS A 105 -5.95 -22.79 -6.92
N GLY A 106 -5.49 -22.65 -8.16
CA GLY A 106 -5.35 -23.76 -9.11
C GLY A 106 -6.69 -24.23 -9.70
N GLY A 107 -7.62 -23.31 -9.95
CA GLY A 107 -8.92 -23.59 -10.57
C GLY A 107 -10.02 -24.06 -9.60
N LYS A 108 -9.75 -24.18 -8.31
CA LYS A 108 -10.74 -24.61 -7.30
C LYS A 108 -11.80 -23.54 -7.01
N ASN A 109 -11.44 -22.27 -7.12
CA ASN A 109 -12.34 -21.14 -6.90
C ASN A 109 -12.61 -20.40 -8.23
N LYS A 110 -13.75 -19.70 -8.30
CA LYS A 110 -14.04 -18.79 -9.41
C LYS A 110 -13.08 -17.59 -9.39
N ILE A 111 -12.88 -16.99 -10.56
CA ILE A 111 -12.12 -15.73 -10.67
C ILE A 111 -12.82 -14.67 -9.81
N PHE A 112 -12.06 -14.06 -8.91
CA PHE A 112 -12.53 -12.98 -8.05
C PHE A 112 -12.25 -11.62 -8.67
N THR A 113 -13.32 -10.87 -8.95
CA THR A 113 -13.30 -9.48 -9.38
C THR A 113 -14.50 -8.76 -8.78
N VAL A 114 -14.32 -7.50 -8.41
CA VAL A 114 -15.44 -6.66 -7.95
C VAL A 114 -15.75 -5.61 -9.01
N PRO A 115 -16.96 -5.62 -9.60
CA PRO A 115 -17.41 -4.52 -10.43
C PRO A 115 -17.71 -3.32 -9.53
N VAL A 116 -17.11 -2.18 -9.83
CA VAL A 116 -17.33 -0.92 -9.10
C VAL A 116 -17.60 0.21 -10.08
N ASN A 117 -18.41 1.18 -9.66
CA ASN A 117 -18.66 2.40 -10.42
C ASN A 117 -17.93 3.56 -9.75
N TYR A 118 -17.07 4.25 -10.51
CA TYR A 118 -16.36 5.43 -10.03
C TYR A 118 -16.24 6.44 -11.17
N ASP A 119 -16.60 7.70 -10.90
CA ASP A 119 -16.55 8.79 -11.90
C ASP A 119 -17.25 8.44 -13.23
N SER A 120 -18.47 7.89 -13.12
CA SER A 120 -19.29 7.43 -14.26
C SER A 120 -18.64 6.37 -15.16
N LYS A 121 -17.61 5.66 -14.66
CA LYS A 121 -16.96 4.55 -15.35
C LYS A 121 -17.08 3.27 -14.52
N GLU A 122 -17.32 2.16 -15.22
CA GLU A 122 -17.31 0.83 -14.61
C GLU A 122 -15.88 0.27 -14.62
N TYR A 123 -15.44 -0.24 -13.47
CA TYR A 123 -14.16 -0.91 -13.30
C TYR A 123 -14.39 -2.33 -12.78
N LYS A 124 -13.57 -3.29 -13.22
CA LYS A 124 -13.55 -4.67 -12.68
C LYS A 124 -12.26 -4.88 -11.90
N LEU A 125 -12.26 -4.44 -10.65
CA LEU A 125 -11.06 -4.40 -9.81
C LEU A 125 -10.73 -5.79 -9.25
N CYS A 126 -9.43 -6.08 -9.17
CA CYS A 126 -8.90 -7.32 -8.61
C CYS A 126 -7.93 -7.00 -7.46
N PRO A 127 -8.14 -7.55 -6.25
CA PRO A 127 -7.27 -7.31 -5.10
C PRO A 127 -6.02 -8.22 -5.10
N SER A 128 -5.82 -9.07 -6.12
CA SER A 128 -4.68 -10.00 -6.13
C SER A 128 -3.34 -9.33 -6.43
N TYR A 129 -3.34 -8.11 -6.98
CA TYR A 129 -2.14 -7.36 -7.31
C TYR A 129 -2.28 -5.86 -7.05
N PRO A 130 -2.50 -5.45 -5.79
CA PRO A 130 -2.51 -4.04 -5.45
C PRO A 130 -1.10 -3.47 -5.53
N ARG A 131 -0.98 -2.23 -6.02
CA ARG A 131 0.27 -1.47 -5.91
C ARG A 131 0.42 -0.98 -4.47
N HIS A 132 1.36 -1.57 -3.74
CA HIS A 132 1.68 -1.18 -2.36
C HIS A 132 2.97 -0.39 -2.20
N ALA A 133 3.69 -0.13 -3.30
CA ALA A 133 4.96 0.58 -3.28
C ALA A 133 5.00 1.71 -4.32
N TRP A 134 5.58 2.82 -3.89
CA TRP A 134 5.79 4.05 -4.64
C TRP A 134 7.26 4.47 -4.55
N GLU A 135 7.73 5.17 -5.58
CA GLU A 135 9.12 5.62 -5.67
C GLU A 135 9.32 6.97 -4.96
N THR A 136 8.25 7.75 -4.89
CA THR A 136 8.17 9.04 -4.22
C THR A 136 7.03 9.02 -3.22
N ILE A 137 7.12 9.88 -2.20
CA ILE A 137 6.09 10.05 -1.17
C ILE A 137 5.83 11.54 -0.95
N ASP A 138 4.57 11.87 -0.70
CA ASP A 138 4.12 13.19 -0.30
C ASP A 138 3.15 13.08 0.89
N CYS A 139 2.77 14.23 1.47
CA CYS A 139 1.84 14.27 2.61
C CYS A 139 0.49 13.64 2.28
N GLY A 140 -0.03 13.83 1.07
CA GLY A 140 -1.33 13.33 0.65
C GLY A 140 -1.35 11.80 0.57
N LEU A 141 -0.28 11.18 0.07
CA LEU A 141 -0.10 9.74 0.08
C LEU A 141 0.01 9.21 1.51
N ILE A 142 0.77 9.87 2.39
CA ILE A 142 0.87 9.46 3.81
C ILE A 142 -0.50 9.48 4.50
N ASP A 143 -1.27 10.55 4.32
CA ASP A 143 -2.61 10.67 4.90
C ASP A 143 -3.56 9.59 4.37
N THR A 144 -3.48 9.30 3.08
CA THR A 144 -4.24 8.22 2.43
C THR A 144 -3.85 6.87 3.02
N LEU A 145 -2.55 6.60 3.18
CA LEU A 145 -2.07 5.33 3.73
C LEU A 145 -2.42 5.15 5.21
N PHE A 146 -2.40 6.21 6.02
CA PHE A 146 -2.90 6.13 7.40
C PHE A 146 -4.38 5.74 7.44
N LYS A 147 -5.23 6.38 6.62
CA LYS A 147 -6.65 6.00 6.53
C LYS A 147 -6.83 4.56 6.08
N TYR A 148 -6.05 4.15 5.07
CA TYR A 148 -6.05 2.78 4.58
C TYR A 148 -5.67 1.79 5.69
N HIS A 149 -4.63 2.06 6.47
CA HIS A 149 -4.24 1.23 7.62
C HIS A 149 -5.32 1.16 8.71
N ASP A 150 -5.99 2.28 9.00
CA ASP A 150 -7.11 2.31 9.96
C ASP A 150 -8.27 1.42 9.46
N LEU A 151 -8.54 1.40 8.15
CA LEU A 151 -9.51 0.48 7.54
C LEU A 151 -9.02 -0.98 7.57
N GLN A 152 -7.72 -1.24 7.41
CA GLN A 152 -7.19 -2.61 7.53
C GLN A 152 -7.52 -3.21 8.90
N ILE A 153 -7.39 -2.42 9.96
CA ILE A 153 -7.80 -2.80 11.32
C ILE A 153 -9.30 -3.12 11.37
N LYS A 154 -10.14 -2.15 10.96
CA LYS A 154 -11.60 -2.30 10.96
C LYS A 154 -12.09 -3.54 10.20
N TYR A 155 -11.63 -3.75 8.96
CA TYR A 155 -12.11 -4.86 8.12
C TYR A 155 -11.47 -6.21 8.46
N ASN A 156 -10.45 -6.24 9.31
CA ASN A 156 -9.93 -7.51 9.80
C ASN A 156 -10.73 -8.05 11.00
N GLU A 157 -11.31 -7.17 11.83
CA GLU A 157 -12.18 -7.57 12.95
C GLU A 157 -13.48 -8.24 12.50
N HIS A 158 -13.87 -8.08 11.23
CA HIS A 158 -15.06 -8.68 10.63
C HIS A 158 -14.84 -10.09 10.04
N LYS A 159 -13.77 -10.79 10.43
CA LYS A 159 -13.47 -12.16 10.01
C LYS A 159 -13.70 -13.21 11.09
#